data_AF-A0AA41BAK3-F1
#
_entry.id   AF-A0AA41BAK3-F1
#
_cell.length_a   1.000
_cell.length_b   1.000
_cell.length_c   1.000
_cell.angle_alpha   90.00
_cell.angle_beta   90.00
_cell.angle_gamma   90.00
#
_symmetry.space_group_name_H-M   'P 1'
#
loop_
_entity.id
_entity.type
_entity.pdbx_description
1 polymer ?
#
loop_
_entity_poly.entity_id
_entity_poly.type
_entity_poly.pdbx_seq_one_letter_code
_entity_poly.pdbx_strand_id
1 'polypeptide(L)'
;MNEKIYSSLDLSKSLSDFKEKVAKLLEIKNLSEWSAQTFKALEEEIRNRALTLAGECVAVLLNKLSQSQSALNIAINQTRSLSNQKM
;
A
#
# COMPACT_ATOMS: atom_id res chain seq x y z
N MET A 1 -10.85 14.25 -8.08
CA MET A 1 -9.47 14.21 -8.60
C MET A 1 -9.08 12.74 -8.62
N ASN A 2 -8.97 12.11 -9.79
CA ASN A 2 -8.59 10.70 -9.87
C ASN A 2 -7.09 10.62 -9.64
N GLU A 3 -6.67 10.36 -8.40
CA GLU A 3 -5.33 9.84 -8.16
C GLU A 3 -5.25 8.50 -8.89
N LYS A 4 -4.55 8.48 -10.03
CA LYS A 4 -4.24 7.25 -10.74
C LYS A 4 -3.30 6.47 -9.83
N ILE A 5 -3.87 5.56 -9.04
CA ILE A 5 -3.08 4.56 -8.32
C ILE A 5 -2.51 3.63 -9.40
N TYR A 6 -1.32 3.98 -9.88
CA TYR A 6 -0.59 3.19 -10.85
C TYR A 6 0.12 2.08 -10.07
N SER A 7 -0.61 1.02 -9.74
CA SER A 7 0.00 -0.14 -9.10
C SER A 7 0.83 -0.89 -10.12
N SER A 8 2.11 -1.06 -9.83
CA SER A 8 3.00 -1.87 -10.67
C SER A 8 2.77 -3.38 -10.49
N LEU A 9 2.09 -3.77 -9.40
CA LEU A 9 1.97 -5.14 -8.89
C LEU A 9 3.31 -5.86 -8.64
N ASP A 10 4.43 -5.15 -8.77
CA ASP A 10 5.78 -5.63 -8.48
C ASP A 10 6.18 -5.21 -7.08
N LEU A 11 5.82 -6.05 -6.10
CA LEU A 11 6.10 -5.78 -4.69
C LEU A 11 7.60 -5.73 -4.40
N SER A 12 8.41 -6.50 -5.12
CA SER A 12 9.86 -6.51 -4.94
C SER A 12 10.46 -5.16 -5.31
N LYS A 13 10.04 -4.60 -6.45
CA LYS A 13 10.45 -3.27 -6.87
C LYS A 13 9.94 -2.19 -5.92
N SER A 14 8.66 -2.21 -5.56
CA SER A 14 8.07 -1.23 -4.63
C SER A 14 8.76 -1.24 -3.26
N LEU A 15 9.14 -2.42 -2.75
CA LEU A 15 9.88 -2.55 -1.51
C LEU A 15 11.32 -2.03 -1.63
N SER A 16 11.99 -2.31 -2.75
CA SER A 16 13.33 -1.79 -3.03
C SER A 16 13.33 -0.26 -3.07
N ASP A 17 12.40 0.33 -3.84
CA ASP A 17 12.22 1.77 -3.96
C ASP A 17 11.92 2.42 -2.61
N PHE A 18 11.06 1.79 -1.80
CA PHE A 18 10.75 2.28 -0.46
C PHE A 18 11.99 2.32 0.43
N LYS A 19 12.75 1.22 0.48
CA LYS A 19 13.98 1.12 1.28
C LYS A 19 15.00 2.16 0.87
N GLU A 20 15.26 2.31 -0.44
CA GLU A 20 16.22 3.29 -0.94
C GLU A 20 15.83 4.71 -0.54
N LYS A 21 14.55 5.06 -0.73
CA LYS A 21 14.08 6.44 -0.48
C LYS A 21 14.02 6.75 1.02
N VAL A 22 13.60 5.81 1.86
CA VAL A 22 13.61 6.00 3.33
C VAL A 22 15.03 6.05 3.87
N ALA A 23 15.95 5.21 3.39
CA ALA A 23 17.35 5.24 3.80
C ALA A 23 17.96 6.64 3.57
N LYS A 24 17.72 7.24 2.39
CA LYS A 24 18.16 8.60 2.08
C LYS A 24 17.59 9.67 3.03
N LEU A 25 16.35 9.51 3.48
CA LEU A 25 15.71 10.43 4.44
C LEU A 25 16.25 10.27 5.86
N LEU A 26 16.78 9.09 6.19
CA LEU A 26 17.39 8.79 7.49
C LEU A 26 18.88 9.15 7.53
N GLU A 27 19.51 9.46 6.39
CA GLU A 27 20.88 9.98 6.36
C GLU A 27 20.92 11.42 6.91
N ILE A 28 21.16 11.55 8.22
CA ILE A 28 21.33 12.84 8.88
C ILE A 28 22.69 13.42 8.52
N LYS A 29 22.73 14.39 7.59
CA LYS A 29 23.98 15.03 7.15
C LYS A 29 24.36 16.30 7.91
N ASN A 30 23.38 17.09 8.37
CA ASN A 30 23.62 18.34 9.10
C ASN A 30 22.67 18.51 10.28
N LEU A 31 23.12 18.14 11.49
CA LEU A 31 22.37 18.33 12.74
C LEU A 31 22.05 19.81 13.02
N SER A 32 22.83 20.75 12.48
CA SER A 32 22.58 22.19 12.62
C SER A 32 21.33 22.67 11.89
N GLU A 33 20.84 21.93 10.90
CA GLU A 33 19.64 22.26 10.13
C GLU A 33 18.37 21.65 10.75
N TRP A 34 18.51 20.89 11.85
CA TRP A 34 17.38 20.25 12.51
C TRP A 34 16.57 21.23 13.35
N SER A 35 15.34 21.46 12.90
CA SER A 35 14.27 22.13 13.62
C SER A 35 13.06 21.20 13.78
N ALA A 36 12.09 21.59 14.60
CA ALA A 36 10.82 20.87 14.69
C ALA A 36 10.11 20.78 13.32
N GLN A 37 10.21 21.83 12.48
CA GLN A 37 9.66 21.82 11.12
C GLN A 37 10.36 20.79 10.22
N THR A 38 11.69 20.75 10.20
CA THR A 38 12.42 19.81 9.32
C THR A 38 12.21 18.37 9.76
N PHE A 39 12.15 18.11 11.07
CA PHE A 39 11.80 16.79 11.59
C PHE A 39 10.39 16.37 11.14
N LYS A 40 9.41 17.27 11.29
CA LYS A 40 8.04 17.00 10.84
C LYS A 40 8.02 16.70 9.34
N ALA A 41 8.66 17.51 8.50
CA ALA A 41 8.69 17.28 7.06
C ALA A 41 9.28 15.89 6.68
N LEU A 42 10.37 15.48 7.34
CA LEU A 42 10.97 14.15 7.14
C LEU A 42 10.01 13.02 7.55
N GLU A 43 9.36 13.15 8.71
CA GLU A 43 8.37 12.20 9.18
C GLU A 43 7.19 12.09 8.21
N GLU A 44 6.65 13.22 7.75
CA GLU A 44 5.55 13.24 6.79
C GLU A 44 5.95 12.56 5.47
N GLU A 45 7.17 12.77 4.98
CA GLU A 45 7.64 12.13 3.77
C GLU A 45 7.81 10.61 3.94
N ILE A 46 8.39 10.16 5.06
CA ILE A 46 8.51 8.73 5.38
C ILE A 46 7.12 8.09 5.46
N ARG A 47 6.17 8.74 6.14
CA ARG A 47 4.78 8.28 6.26
C ARG A 47 4.10 8.18 4.90
N ASN A 48 4.25 9.18 4.04
CA ASN A 48 3.67 9.15 2.69
C ASN A 48 4.24 7.99 1.86
N ARG A 49 5.54 7.73 1.96
CA ARG A 49 6.19 6.57 1.30
C ARG A 49 5.65 5.24 1.83
N ALA A 50 5.43 5.14 3.13
CA ALA A 50 4.86 3.93 3.75
C ALA A 50 3.41 3.70 3.28
N LEU A 51 2.61 4.76 3.19
CA LEU A 51 1.25 4.70 2.65
C LEU A 51 1.23 4.25 1.19
N THR A 52 2.15 4.73 0.35
CA THR A 52 2.28 4.24 -1.03
C THR A 52 2.58 2.74 -1.08
N LEU A 53 3.54 2.26 -0.28
CA LEU A 53 3.86 0.83 -0.22
C LEU A 53 2.68 0.00 0.29
N ALA A 54 1.94 0.49 1.28
CA ALA A 54 0.73 -0.17 1.76
C ALA A 54 -0.33 -0.28 0.65
N GLY A 55 -0.51 0.76 -0.15
CA GLY A 55 -1.39 0.74 -1.32
C GLY A 55 -0.99 -0.33 -2.34
N GLU A 56 0.30 -0.47 -2.63
CA GLU A 56 0.83 -1.53 -3.51
C GLU A 56 0.59 -2.93 -2.94
N CYS A 57 0.82 -3.14 -1.64
CA CYS A 57 0.52 -4.40 -0.97
C CYS A 57 -0.97 -4.78 -1.09
N VAL A 58 -1.87 -3.81 -0.88
CA VAL A 58 -3.31 -4.02 -1.01
C VAL A 58 -3.69 -4.35 -2.46
N ALA A 59 -3.12 -3.63 -3.44
CA ALA A 59 -3.36 -3.91 -4.85
C ALA A 59 -2.93 -5.35 -5.25
N VAL A 60 -1.76 -5.79 -4.79
CA VAL A 60 -1.28 -7.17 -5.00
C VAL A 60 -2.20 -8.19 -4.33
N LEU A 61 -2.65 -7.93 -3.09
CA LEU A 61 -3.59 -8.80 -2.40
C LEU A 61 -4.92 -8.92 -3.17
N LEU A 62 -5.50 -7.80 -3.59
CA LEU A 62 -6.76 -7.77 -4.34
C LEU A 62 -6.63 -8.51 -5.67
N ASN A 63 -5.50 -8.36 -6.38
CA ASN A 63 -5.22 -9.10 -7.60
C ASN A 63 -5.11 -10.62 -7.36
N LYS A 64 -4.47 -11.04 -6.26
CA LYS A 64 -4.41 -12.47 -5.89
C LYS A 64 -5.79 -13.01 -5.51
N LEU A 65 -6.59 -12.22 -4.79
CA LEU A 65 -7.94 -12.60 -4.40
C LEU A 65 -8.87 -12.73 -5.61
N SER A 66 -8.80 -11.81 -6.58
CA SER A 66 -9.64 -11.86 -7.78
C SER A 66 -9.36 -13.09 -8.65
N GLN A 67 -8.14 -13.62 -8.60
CA GLN A 67 -7.73 -14.82 -9.33
C GLN A 67 -7.88 -16.11 -8.50
N SER A 68 -8.30 -16.02 -7.24
CA SER A 68 -8.41 -17.17 -6.34
C SER A 68 -9.71 -17.93 -6.53
N GLN A 69 -9.61 -19.21 -6.90
CA GLN A 69 -10.77 -20.10 -7.01
C GLN A 69 -11.49 -20.29 -5.67
N SER A 70 -10.75 -20.31 -4.57
CA SER A 70 -11.33 -20.41 -3.23
C SER A 70 -12.18 -19.17 -2.91
N ALA A 71 -11.64 -17.97 -3.18
CA ALA A 71 -12.38 -16.72 -2.98
C ALA A 71 -13.64 -16.67 -3.86
N LEU A 72 -13.55 -17.11 -5.11
CA LEU A 72 -14.69 -17.23 -6.01
C LEU A 72 -15.76 -18.19 -5.46
N ASN A 73 -15.35 -19.38 -4.99
CA ASN A 73 -16.28 -20.37 -4.43
C ASN A 73 -16.99 -19.83 -3.18
N ILE A 74 -16.28 -19.11 -2.31
CA ILE A 74 -16.86 -18.44 -1.13
C ILE A 74 -17.89 -17.40 -1.56
N ALA A 75 -17.54 -16.54 -2.52
CA ALA A 75 -18.45 -15.51 -3.03
C ALA A 75 -19.71 -16.11 -3.65
N ILE A 76 -19.58 -17.20 -4.42
CA ILE A 76 -20.72 -17.93 -5.00
C ILE A 76 -21.63 -18.47 -3.89
N ASN A 77 -21.06 -19.14 -2.88
CA ASN A 77 -21.82 -19.76 -1.80
C ASN A 77 -22.56 -18.72 -0.95
N GLN A 78 -21.90 -17.61 -0.61
CA GLN A 78 -22.53 -16.50 0.11
C GLN A 78 -23.64 -15.82 -0.70
N THR A 79 -23.42 -15.62 -2.00
CA THR A 79 -24.44 -15.02 -2.88
C THR A 79 -25.69 -15.91 -2.95
N ARG A 80 -25.50 -17.23 -3.08
CA ARG A 80 -26.60 -18.21 -3.08
C ARG A 80 -27.33 -18.28 -1.74
N SER A 81 -26.62 -18.22 -0.60
CA SER A 81 -27.29 -18.23 0.70
C SER A 81 -28.14 -16.97 0.91
N LEU A 82 -27.66 -15.82 0.46
CA LEU A 82 -28.38 -14.55 0.51
C LEU A 82 -29.64 -14.54 -0.36
N SER A 83 -29.60 -15.12 -1.57
CA SER A 83 -30.80 -15.24 -2.41
C SER A 83 -31.85 -16.16 -1.80
N ASN A 84 -31.41 -17.23 -1.14
CA ASN A 84 -32.32 -18.19 -0.50
C ASN A 84 -32.97 -17.65 0.79
N GLN A 85 -32.36 -16.66 1.45
CA GLN A 85 -32.95 -15.98 2.62
C GLN A 85 -33.96 -14.88 2.27
N LYS A 86 -34.00 -14.44 1.01
CA LYS A 86 -34.93 -13.40 0.52
C LYS A 86 -36.21 -13.97 -0.10
N MET A 87 -36.31 -15.30 -0.25
CA MET A 87 -37.54 -16.03 -0.58
C MET A 87 -38.21 -16.53 0.69
#